data_AF-A0A8T7BRX5-F1
#
_entry.id   AF-A0A8T7BRX5-F1
#
_cell.length_a   1.000
_cell.length_b   1.000
_cell.length_c   1.000
_cell.angle_alpha   90.00
_cell.angle_beta   90.00
_cell.angle_gamma   90.00
#
_symmetry.space_group_name_H-M   'P 1'
#
loop_
_entity.id
_entity.type
_entity.pdbx_description
1 polymer ?
#
loop_
_entity_poly.entity_id
_entity_poly.type
_entity_poly.pdbx_seq_one_letter_code
_entity_poly.pdbx_strand_id
1 'polypeptide(L)'
;YPDDFVYLDHSLVKTAMLRMSLAIRAIDQIMAQGEPLSFDNQQRVRQLLSTIDEVTDSLGSGNMVTNHLLIDEHIDEFKGEVRNAVRTANATPPSFYAAGRLSGNCVGCHRYRN
;
A
#
# COMPACT_ATOMS: atom_id res chain seq x y z
N TYR A 1 -4.93 7.80 -28.59
CA TYR A 1 -4.46 7.18 -27.35
C TYR A 1 -5.37 6.00 -27.09
N PRO A 2 -4.88 4.80 -26.72
CA PRO A 2 -5.79 3.71 -26.36
C PRO A 2 -6.63 4.11 -25.14
N ASP A 3 -7.87 3.60 -25.09
CA ASP A 3 -8.89 4.01 -24.12
C ASP A 3 -8.56 3.61 -22.66
N ASP A 4 -7.52 2.79 -22.47
CA ASP A 4 -7.04 2.25 -21.19
C ASP A 4 -5.79 2.96 -20.64
N PHE A 5 -5.32 4.05 -21.27
CA PHE A 5 -4.13 4.74 -20.81
C PHE A 5 -4.39 5.78 -19.73
N VAL A 6 -3.68 5.68 -18.61
CA VAL A 6 -3.70 6.66 -17.52
C VAL A 6 -2.39 7.43 -17.50
N TYR A 7 -2.47 8.74 -17.79
CA TYR A 7 -1.35 9.64 -17.59
C TYR A 7 -1.25 10.03 -16.11
N LEU A 8 -0.20 9.56 -15.44
CA LEU A 8 0.11 9.97 -14.07
C LEU A 8 1.11 11.12 -14.10
N ASP A 9 0.67 12.26 -13.59
CA ASP A 9 1.56 13.40 -13.37
C ASP A 9 2.63 13.06 -12.32
N HIS A 10 3.87 13.50 -12.55
CA HIS A 10 5.00 13.20 -11.66
C HIS A 10 4.79 13.73 -10.23
N SER A 11 4.11 14.87 -10.07
CA SER A 11 3.78 15.43 -8.75
C SER A 11 2.73 14.59 -8.02
N LEU A 12 1.78 14.00 -8.75
CA LEU A 12 0.77 13.09 -8.22
C LEU A 12 1.43 11.80 -7.73
N VAL A 13 2.31 11.20 -8.55
CA VAL A 13 3.08 10.01 -8.15
C VAL A 13 3.90 10.29 -6.89
N LYS A 14 4.64 11.41 -6.86
CA LYS A 14 5.45 11.79 -5.69
C LYS A 14 4.60 11.97 -4.43
N THR A 15 3.43 12.59 -4.56
CA THR A 15 2.49 12.81 -3.45
C THR A 15 1.91 11.49 -2.94
N ALA A 16 1.51 10.60 -3.85
CA ALA A 16 1.01 9.26 -3.51
C ALA A 16 2.09 8.44 -2.78
N MET A 17 3.32 8.41 -3.30
CA MET A 17 4.45 7.72 -2.67
C MET A 17 4.75 8.28 -1.27
N LEU A 18 4.70 9.61 -1.09
CA LEU A 18 4.88 10.24 0.21
C LEU A 18 3.79 9.77 1.19
N ARG A 19 2.52 9.83 0.79
CA ARG A 19 1.38 9.38 1.62
C ARG A 19 1.52 7.91 2.03
N MET A 20 1.85 7.02 1.08
CA MET A 20 2.08 5.60 1.39
C MET A 20 3.26 5.42 2.35
N SER A 21 4.37 6.14 2.15
CA SER A 21 5.53 6.03 3.04
C SER A 21 5.22 6.44 4.49
N LEU A 22 4.38 7.47 4.68
CA LEU A 22 3.94 7.91 6.00
C LEU A 22 3.02 6.88 6.65
N ALA A 23 2.09 6.31 5.89
CA ALA A 23 1.17 5.29 6.39
C ALA A 23 1.91 4.01 6.80
N ILE A 24 2.84 3.52 5.97
CA ILE A 24 3.64 2.32 6.25
C ILE A 24 4.53 2.53 7.48
N ARG A 25 5.20 3.69 7.58
CA ARG A 25 6.00 4.01 8.79
C ARG A 25 5.15 4.01 10.06
N ALA A 26 3.93 4.52 9.99
CA ALA A 26 3.01 4.49 11.13
C ALA A 26 2.57 3.05 11.48
N ILE A 27 2.35 2.18 10.48
CA ILE A 27 2.09 0.75 10.71
C ILE A 27 3.30 0.10 11.39
N ASP A 28 4.51 0.29 10.87
CA ASP A 28 5.75 -0.27 11.44
C ASP A 28 5.95 0.16 12.90
N GLN A 29 5.70 1.44 13.21
CA GLN A 29 5.77 1.97 14.57
C GLN A 29 4.76 1.34 15.53
N ILE A 30 3.55 1.02 15.04
CA ILE A 30 2.54 0.33 15.84
C ILE A 30 2.95 -1.14 16.05
N MET A 31 3.42 -1.82 14.99
CA MET A 31 3.85 -3.22 15.07
C MET A 31 5.06 -3.42 15.99
N ALA A 32 5.96 -2.44 16.05
CA ALA A 32 7.12 -2.47 16.93
C ALA A 32 6.77 -2.45 18.43
N GLN A 33 5.52 -2.12 18.80
CA GLN A 33 5.04 -2.18 20.19
C GLN A 33 4.77 -3.61 20.66
N GLY A 34 4.74 -4.59 19.74
CA GLY A 34 4.49 -5.99 20.03
C GLY A 34 3.01 -6.37 20.06
N GLU A 35 2.74 -7.67 19.97
CA GLU A 35 1.39 -8.24 20.08
C GLU A 35 1.09 -8.68 21.53
N PRO A 36 -0.19 -8.63 21.98
CA PRO A 36 -1.37 -8.20 21.22
C PRO A 36 -1.50 -6.67 21.14
N LEU A 37 -1.93 -6.17 19.98
CA LEU A 37 -2.20 -4.74 19.80
C LEU A 37 -3.44 -4.32 20.60
N SER A 38 -3.38 -3.13 21.21
CA SER A 38 -4.54 -2.48 21.82
C SER A 38 -5.65 -2.23 20.78
N PHE A 39 -6.90 -2.15 21.22
CA PHE A 39 -8.03 -1.89 20.32
C PHE A 39 -7.82 -0.64 19.44
N ASP A 40 -7.31 0.44 20.02
CA ASP A 40 -7.01 1.69 19.32
C ASP A 40 -5.94 1.48 18.25
N ASN A 41 -4.86 0.75 18.57
CA ASN A 41 -3.82 0.42 17.60
C ASN A 41 -4.35 -0.45 16.47
N GLN A 42 -5.21 -1.42 16.77
CA GLN A 42 -5.86 -2.24 15.74
C GLN A 42 -6.72 -1.40 14.80
N GLN A 43 -7.53 -0.48 15.35
CA GLN A 43 -8.35 0.44 14.55
C GLN A 43 -7.46 1.36 13.72
N ARG A 44 -6.38 1.87 14.29
CA ARG A 44 -5.43 2.74 13.59
C ARG A 44 -4.77 2.04 12.41
N VAL A 45 -4.36 0.79 12.57
CA VAL A 45 -3.78 -0.01 11.48
C VAL A 45 -4.80 -0.22 10.37
N ARG A 46 -6.06 -0.55 10.70
CA ARG A 46 -7.14 -0.67 9.69
C ARG A 46 -7.35 0.61 8.89
N GLN A 47 -7.32 1.78 9.55
CA GLN A 47 -7.42 3.08 8.87
C GLN A 47 -6.23 3.35 7.94
N LEU A 48 -5.00 3.06 8.40
CA LEU A 48 -3.79 3.25 7.61
C LEU A 48 -3.78 2.33 6.38
N LEU A 49 -4.23 1.09 6.53
CA LEU A 49 -4.39 0.15 5.41
C LEU A 49 -5.41 0.64 4.38
N SER A 50 -6.57 1.18 4.82
CA SER A 50 -7.55 1.81 3.91
C SER A 50 -6.94 2.97 3.15
N THR A 51 -6.17 3.83 3.82
CA THR A 51 -5.46 4.94 3.18
C THR A 51 -4.48 4.45 2.10
N ILE A 52 -3.76 3.36 2.36
CA ILE A 52 -2.84 2.79 1.36
C ILE A 52 -3.62 2.25 0.17
N ASP A 53 -4.70 1.49 0.40
CA ASP A 53 -5.55 0.92 -0.66
C ASP A 53 -6.09 2.03 -1.59
N GLU A 54 -6.68 3.08 -1.01
CA GLU A 54 -7.17 4.25 -1.73
C GLU A 54 -6.08 4.96 -2.54
N VAL A 55 -4.89 5.14 -1.97
CA VAL A 55 -3.77 5.78 -2.69
C VAL A 55 -3.28 4.89 -3.82
N THR A 56 -3.20 3.57 -3.63
CA THR A 56 -2.79 2.65 -4.70
C THR A 56 -3.80 2.60 -5.84
N ASP A 57 -5.10 2.72 -5.54
CA ASP A 57 -6.14 2.82 -6.56
C ASP A 57 -6.02 4.10 -7.41
N SER A 58 -5.49 5.18 -6.84
CA SER A 58 -5.21 6.41 -7.60
C SER A 58 -4.02 6.33 -8.56
N LEU A 59 -3.18 5.29 -8.44
CA LEU A 59 -1.96 5.11 -9.24
C LEU A 59 -2.14 4.23 -10.48
N GLY A 60 -3.38 3.86 -10.80
CA GLY A 60 -3.71 2.90 -11.87
C GLY A 60 -4.59 1.79 -11.33
N SER A 61 -5.32 1.08 -12.17
CA SER A 61 -6.19 -0.04 -11.77
C SER A 61 -6.40 -1.01 -12.92
N GLY A 62 -6.21 -2.32 -12.70
CA GLY A 62 -6.51 -3.32 -13.73
C GLY A 62 -5.62 -3.19 -14.97
N ASN A 63 -6.16 -3.44 -16.16
CA ASN A 63 -5.44 -3.41 -17.44
C ASN A 63 -5.01 -1.99 -17.91
N MET A 64 -4.97 -0.99 -17.01
CA MET A 64 -4.66 0.37 -17.39
C MET A 64 -3.15 0.57 -17.54
N VAL A 65 -2.73 0.94 -18.75
CA VAL A 65 -1.32 1.23 -19.05
C VAL A 65 -0.98 2.62 -18.56
N THR A 66 0.10 2.78 -17.78
CA THR A 66 0.54 4.11 -17.30
C THR A 66 1.81 4.60 -17.98
N ASN A 67 2.08 5.91 -17.94
CA ASN A 67 3.37 6.48 -18.37
C ASN A 67 4.54 6.17 -17.41
N HIS A 68 4.31 5.43 -16.30
CA HIS A 68 5.35 5.03 -15.35
C HIS A 68 5.49 3.51 -15.34
N LEU A 69 6.41 2.99 -16.16
CA LEU A 69 6.62 1.54 -16.35
C LEU A 69 6.72 0.74 -15.05
N LEU A 70 7.43 1.24 -14.02
CA LEU A 70 7.53 0.54 -12.74
C LEU A 70 6.22 0.48 -11.96
N ILE A 71 5.34 1.47 -12.12
CA ILE A 71 4.01 1.45 -11.51
C ILE A 71 3.15 0.46 -12.29
N ASP A 72 3.18 0.54 -13.62
CA ASP A 72 2.48 -0.38 -14.52
C ASP A 72 2.77 -1.86 -14.21
N GLU A 73 4.05 -2.20 -14.02
CA GLU A 73 4.50 -3.58 -13.82
C GLU A 73 4.20 -4.15 -12.43
N HIS A 74 4.12 -3.30 -11.39
CA HIS A 74 4.16 -3.76 -10.00
C HIS A 74 2.99 -3.30 -9.11
N ILE A 75 2.20 -2.31 -9.53
CA ILE A 75 1.16 -1.74 -8.65
C ILE A 75 0.07 -2.75 -8.31
N ASP A 76 -0.29 -3.63 -9.25
CA ASP A 76 -1.34 -4.63 -9.04
C ASP A 76 -0.92 -5.73 -8.06
N GLU A 77 0.35 -6.13 -8.06
CA GLU A 77 0.91 -7.05 -7.05
C GLU A 77 0.82 -6.41 -5.66
N PHE A 78 1.29 -5.17 -5.53
CA PHE A 78 1.26 -4.45 -4.27
C PHE A 78 -0.18 -4.24 -3.76
N LYS A 79 -1.13 -3.91 -4.63
CA LYS A 79 -2.56 -3.83 -4.29
C LYS A 79 -3.10 -5.15 -3.76
N GLY A 80 -2.72 -6.27 -4.38
CA GLY A 80 -3.11 -7.60 -3.93
C GLY A 80 -2.70 -7.85 -2.47
N GLU A 81 -1.49 -7.43 -2.11
CA GLU A 81 -0.95 -7.55 -0.76
C GLU A 81 -1.63 -6.60 0.24
N VAL A 82 -1.87 -5.35 -0.15
CA VAL A 82 -2.61 -4.36 0.66
C VAL A 82 -4.01 -4.87 0.97
N ARG A 83 -4.74 -5.33 -0.05
CA ARG A 83 -6.08 -5.91 0.11
C ARG A 83 -6.06 -7.17 0.97
N ASN A 84 -5.01 -7.98 0.87
CA ASN A 84 -4.83 -9.10 1.79
C ASN A 84 -4.67 -8.64 3.24
N ALA A 85 -3.83 -7.63 3.49
CA ALA A 85 -3.65 -7.07 4.82
C ALA A 85 -4.94 -6.45 5.38
N VAL A 86 -5.73 -5.75 4.55
CA VAL A 86 -7.06 -5.25 4.92
C VAL A 86 -7.99 -6.39 5.32
N ARG A 87 -8.05 -7.48 4.52
CA ARG A 87 -8.91 -8.63 4.84
C ARG A 87 -8.51 -9.29 6.16
N THR A 88 -7.22 -9.57 6.38
CA THR A 88 -6.78 -10.25 7.61
C THR A 88 -6.92 -9.38 8.84
N ALA A 89 -6.72 -8.06 8.72
CA ALA A 89 -6.91 -7.11 9.81
C ALA A 89 -8.39 -6.97 10.22
N ASN A 90 -9.33 -7.27 9.33
CA ASN A 90 -10.77 -7.24 9.61
C ASN A 90 -11.36 -8.63 9.96
N ALA A 91 -10.56 -9.69 9.94
CA ALA A 91 -11.00 -11.04 10.30
C ALA A 91 -11.31 -11.17 11.80
N THR A 92 -11.94 -12.28 12.19
CA THR A 92 -12.21 -12.64 13.59
C THR A 92 -11.61 -14.02 13.90
N PRO A 93 -10.53 -14.13 14.69
CA PRO A 93 -9.75 -13.03 15.28
C PRO A 93 -8.93 -12.25 14.24
N PRO A 94 -8.62 -10.96 14.47
CA PRO A 94 -7.86 -10.15 13.54
C PRO A 94 -6.39 -10.59 13.50
N SER A 95 -5.77 -10.52 12.32
CA SER A 95 -4.34 -10.77 12.13
C SER A 95 -3.66 -9.59 11.43
N PHE A 96 -2.61 -9.06 12.06
CA PHE A 96 -1.84 -7.92 11.57
C PHE A 96 -0.49 -8.30 10.97
N TYR A 97 -0.19 -9.60 10.89
CA TYR A 97 1.04 -10.12 10.29
C TYR A 97 1.25 -9.62 8.86
N ALA A 98 0.20 -9.64 8.03
CA ALA A 98 0.27 -9.12 6.67
C ALA A 98 0.52 -7.61 6.62
N ALA A 99 -0.02 -6.85 7.57
CA ALA A 99 0.21 -5.40 7.67
C ALA A 99 1.68 -5.09 7.99
N GLY A 100 2.28 -5.81 8.93
CA GLY A 100 3.71 -5.66 9.30
C GLY A 100 4.68 -6.07 8.19
N ARG A 101 4.23 -6.81 7.17
CA ARG A 101 5.05 -7.20 6.02
C ARG A 101 5.08 -6.19 4.88
N LEU A 102 4.14 -5.23 4.83
CA LEU A 102 4.01 -4.31 3.70
C LEU A 102 5.26 -3.44 3.46
N SER A 103 6.00 -3.10 4.52
CA SER A 103 7.26 -2.35 4.39
C SER A 103 8.32 -3.08 3.57
N GLY A 104 8.35 -4.41 3.61
CA GLY A 104 9.24 -5.23 2.77
C GLY A 104 8.91 -5.16 1.27
N ASN A 105 7.66 -4.90 0.91
CA ASN A 105 7.21 -4.93 -0.47
C ASN A 105 7.53 -3.63 -1.23
N CYS A 106 7.66 -2.51 -0.49
CA CYS A 106 8.23 -1.28 -1.03
C CYS A 106 9.64 -1.50 -1.60
N VAL A 107 10.43 -2.37 -0.97
CA VAL A 107 11.78 -2.71 -1.45
C VAL A 107 11.70 -3.43 -2.80
N GLY A 108 10.66 -4.22 -3.06
CA GLY A 108 10.46 -4.91 -4.34
C GLY A 108 10.43 -3.95 -5.53
N CYS A 109 9.55 -2.95 -5.47
CA CYS A 109 9.41 -1.93 -6.51
C CYS A 109 10.61 -0.95 -6.57
N HIS A 110 11.26 -0.68 -5.43
CA HIS A 110 12.34 0.30 -5.34
C HIS A 110 13.75 -0.30 -5.46
N ARG A 111 13.89 -1.63 -5.57
CA ARG A 111 15.19 -2.33 -5.63
C ARG A 111 16.10 -1.84 -6.75
N TYR A 112 15.54 -1.36 -7.86
CA TYR A 112 16.27 -0.92 -9.04
C TYR A 112 16.45 0.61 -9.12
N ARG A 113 16.04 1.35 -8.08
CA ARG A 113 16.32 2.80 -7.97
C ARG A 113 17.73 2.98 -7.38
N ASN A 114 18.71 3.16 -8.26
CA ASN A 114 20.06 3.63 -7.88
C ASN A 114 20.04 5.09 -7.43
#